data_AF-A0A7J7RPZ6-F1
#
_entry.id   AF-A0A7J7RPZ6-F1
#
_cell.length_a   1.000
_cell.length_b   1.000
_cell.length_c   1.000
_cell.angle_alpha   90.00
_cell.angle_beta   90.00
_cell.angle_gamma   90.00
#
_symmetry.space_group_name_H-M   'P 1'
#
loop_
_entity.id
_entity.type
_entity.pdbx_description
1 polymer ?
#
loop_
_entity_poly.entity_id
_entity_poly.type
_entity_poly.pdbx_seq_one_letter_code
_entity_poly.pdbx_strand_id
1 'polypeptide(L)'
;MTKNLQVQLRRATDEMKAYVSSDQQEKRKAIREQYTKNIAEQENLGKKLREKQKAVRESHGPNMKQAKMWRDFEQLMECKKQCFLKQQSQTSIGQVIQEGGEDRLIL
;
A
#
# COMPACT_ATOMS: atom_id res chain seq x y z
N MET A 1 -10.48 -5.35 -54.22
CA MET A 1 -9.03 -5.26 -53.95
C MET A 1 -8.52 -3.81 -54.06
N THR A 2 -8.90 -3.05 -55.10
CA THR A 2 -8.43 -1.67 -55.36
C THR A 2 -8.76 -0.63 -54.28
N LYS A 3 -9.94 -0.71 -53.64
CA LYS A 3 -10.34 0.25 -52.58
C LYS A 3 -9.48 0.16 -51.32
N ASN A 4 -9.08 -1.05 -50.91
CA ASN A 4 -8.24 -1.23 -49.72
C ASN A 4 -6.83 -0.64 -49.95
N LEU A 5 -6.28 -0.87 -51.16
CA LEU A 5 -4.99 -0.31 -51.56
C LEU A 5 -5.00 1.22 -51.52
N GLN A 6 -6.07 1.86 -52.02
CA GLN A 6 -6.23 3.32 -51.97
C GLN A 6 -6.28 3.85 -50.53
N VAL A 7 -6.99 3.15 -49.64
CA VAL A 7 -7.05 3.53 -48.21
C VAL A 7 -5.67 3.43 -47.57
N GLN A 8 -4.91 2.36 -47.83
CA GLN A 8 -3.56 2.19 -47.28
C GLN A 8 -2.58 3.23 -47.84
N LEU A 9 -2.66 3.54 -49.13
CA LEU A 9 -1.84 4.56 -49.76
C LEU A 9 -2.11 5.95 -49.15
N ARG A 10 -3.39 6.27 -48.92
CA ARG A 10 -3.80 7.51 -48.25
C ARG A 10 -3.23 7.58 -46.83
N ARG A 11 -3.39 6.51 -46.04
CA ARG A 11 -2.84 6.44 -44.67
C ARG A 11 -1.33 6.62 -44.64
N ALA A 12 -0.60 5.97 -45.54
CA ALA A 12 0.85 6.12 -45.64
C ALA A 12 1.27 7.55 -46.04
N THR A 13 0.50 8.19 -46.93
CA THR A 13 0.72 9.57 -47.33
C THR A 13 0.48 10.53 -46.17
N ASP A 14 -0.61 10.34 -45.43
CA ASP A 14 -0.97 11.19 -44.28
C ASP A 14 0.06 11.02 -43.14
N GLU A 15 0.54 9.79 -42.90
CA GLU A 15 1.63 9.53 -41.95
C GLU A 15 2.94 10.21 -42.36
N MET A 16 3.32 10.10 -43.63
CA MET A 16 4.55 10.73 -44.12
C MET A 16 4.46 12.26 -43.98
N LYS A 17 3.31 12.86 -44.30
CA LYS A 17 3.05 14.29 -44.11
C LYS A 17 3.20 14.71 -42.66
N ALA A 18 2.60 13.97 -41.73
CA ALA A 18 2.73 14.26 -40.30
C ALA A 18 4.20 14.12 -39.84
N TYR A 19 4.88 13.05 -40.26
CA TYR A 19 6.25 12.75 -39.85
C TYR A 19 7.29 13.80 -40.27
N VAL A 20 7.18 14.31 -41.51
CA VAL A 20 8.11 15.32 -42.06
C VAL A 20 7.69 16.76 -41.78
N SER A 21 6.54 16.97 -41.12
CA SER A 21 6.04 18.31 -40.79
C SER A 21 7.07 19.09 -39.96
N SER A 22 7.26 20.36 -40.30
CA SER A 22 8.03 21.31 -39.50
C SER A 22 7.27 21.78 -38.26
N ASP A 23 5.94 21.62 -38.25
CA ASP A 23 5.14 21.87 -37.06
C ASP A 23 5.22 20.68 -36.09
N GLN A 24 5.69 20.97 -34.88
CA GLN A 24 5.84 20.00 -33.81
C GLN A 24 4.49 19.42 -33.36
N GLN A 25 3.39 20.16 -33.47
CA GLN A 25 2.07 19.67 -33.08
C GLN A 25 1.53 18.66 -34.10
N GLU A 26 1.68 18.92 -35.40
CA GLU A 26 1.39 17.94 -36.44
C GLU A 26 2.31 16.71 -36.36
N LYS A 27 3.60 16.89 -36.07
CA LYS A 27 4.54 15.78 -35.94
C LYS A 27 4.18 14.80 -34.82
N ARG A 28 3.60 15.30 -33.71
CA ARG A 28 3.09 14.47 -32.61
C ARG A 28 1.91 13.58 -33.01
N LYS A 29 1.22 13.87 -34.11
CA LYS A 29 0.14 13.04 -34.66
C LYS A 29 0.67 11.87 -35.48
N ALA A 30 1.94 11.89 -35.88
CA ALA A 30 2.56 10.76 -36.56
C ALA A 30 2.47 9.52 -35.67
N ILE A 31 2.01 8.43 -36.26
CA ILE A 31 1.81 7.12 -35.63
C ILE A 31 3.11 6.67 -34.94
N ARG A 32 4.27 6.92 -35.57
CA ARG A 32 5.58 6.64 -34.97
C ARG A 32 5.79 7.35 -33.64
N GLU A 33 5.51 8.65 -33.57
CA GLU A 33 5.70 9.44 -32.35
C GLU A 33 4.69 9.03 -31.27
N GLN A 34 3.45 8.76 -31.66
CA GLN A 34 2.42 8.25 -30.76
C GLN A 34 2.82 6.91 -30.14
N TYR A 35 3.27 5.94 -30.93
CA TYR A 35 3.70 4.64 -30.40
C TYR A 35 4.98 4.76 -29.56
N THR A 36 5.93 5.60 -29.96
CA THR A 36 7.14 5.85 -29.16
C THR A 36 6.77 6.39 -27.78
N LYS A 37 5.85 7.35 -27.72
CA LYS A 37 5.31 7.87 -26.46
C LYS A 37 4.61 6.78 -25.64
N ASN A 38 3.73 6.00 -26.28
CA ASN A 38 3.00 4.93 -25.59
C ASN A 38 3.95 3.86 -25.02
N ILE A 39 5.00 3.49 -25.76
CA ILE A 39 6.03 2.55 -25.30
C ILE A 39 6.71 3.10 -24.03
N ALA A 40 7.18 4.35 -24.08
CA ALA A 40 7.84 4.97 -22.93
C ALA A 40 6.91 5.08 -21.71
N GLU A 41 5.63 5.39 -21.92
CA GLU A 41 4.63 5.43 -20.84
C GLU A 41 4.43 4.04 -20.21
N GLN A 42 4.36 2.98 -21.03
CA GLN A 42 4.21 1.62 -20.55
C GLN A 42 5.44 1.11 -19.81
N GLU A 43 6.65 1.42 -20.28
CA GLU A 43 7.90 1.10 -19.59
C GLU A 43 7.96 1.77 -18.21
N ASN A 44 7.61 3.05 -18.15
CA ASN A 44 7.53 3.81 -16.90
C ASN A 44 6.49 3.22 -15.93
N LEU A 45 5.32 2.84 -16.44
CA LEU A 45 4.29 2.18 -15.64
C LEU A 45 4.80 0.84 -15.10
N GLY A 46 5.44 0.04 -15.94
CA GLY A 46 6.05 -1.23 -15.54
C GLY A 46 7.08 -1.06 -14.43
N LYS A 47 7.95 -0.05 -14.53
CA LYS A 47 8.93 0.29 -13.48
C LYS A 47 8.24 0.64 -12.15
N LYS A 48 7.25 1.55 -12.19
CA LYS A 48 6.48 1.95 -11.00
C LYS A 48 5.78 0.77 -10.32
N LEU A 49 5.21 -0.15 -11.10
CA LEU A 49 4.53 -1.32 -10.56
C LEU A 49 5.51 -2.29 -9.87
N ARG A 50 6.69 -2.51 -10.45
CA ARG A 50 7.74 -3.33 -9.82
C ARG A 50 8.22 -2.71 -8.51
N GLU A 51 8.39 -1.39 -8.47
CA GLU A 51 8.77 -0.66 -7.25
C GLU A 51 7.68 -0.78 -6.16
N LYS A 52 6.40 -0.62 -6.52
CA LYS A 52 5.28 -0.83 -5.58
C LYS A 52 5.24 -2.26 -5.06
N GLN A 53 5.41 -3.25 -5.93
CA GLN A 53 5.45 -4.66 -5.53
C GLN A 53 6.62 -4.94 -4.58
N LYS A 54 7.81 -4.39 -4.88
CA LYS A 54 8.99 -4.49 -4.02
C LYS A 54 8.71 -3.89 -2.63
N ALA A 55 8.16 -2.69 -2.57
CA ALA A 55 7.82 -2.01 -1.32
C ALA A 55 6.82 -2.80 -0.47
N VAL A 56 5.79 -3.39 -1.09
CA VAL A 56 4.82 -4.26 -0.38
C VAL A 56 5.52 -5.49 0.18
N ARG A 57 6.35 -6.16 -0.63
CA ARG A 57 7.08 -7.37 -0.19
C ARG A 57 8.01 -7.08 0.98
N GLU A 58 8.75 -5.97 0.92
CA GLU A 58 9.73 -5.58 1.94
C GLU A 58 9.06 -5.08 3.22
N SER A 59 7.91 -4.39 3.13
CA SER A 59 7.18 -3.88 4.30
C SER A 59 6.27 -4.93 4.97
N HIS A 60 5.82 -5.96 4.26
CA HIS A 60 4.87 -6.93 4.78
C HIS A 60 5.33 -7.62 6.08
N GLY A 61 6.56 -8.16 6.10
CA GLY A 61 7.11 -8.84 7.28
C GLY A 61 7.20 -7.91 8.51
N PRO A 62 7.88 -6.75 8.41
CA PRO A 62 7.92 -5.74 9.47
C PRO A 62 6.52 -5.30 9.93
N ASN A 63 5.58 -5.05 9.02
CA ASN A 63 4.21 -4.64 9.36
C ASN A 63 3.47 -5.72 10.15
N MET A 64 3.62 -6.99 9.77
CA MET A 64 3.04 -8.12 10.53
C MET A 64 3.64 -8.24 11.93
N LYS A 65 4.95 -8.03 12.07
CA LYS A 65 5.61 -8.00 13.38
C LYS A 65 5.07 -6.85 14.24
N GLN A 66 4.95 -5.65 13.68
CA GLN A 66 4.37 -4.49 14.38
C GLN A 66 2.93 -4.76 14.80
N ALA A 67 2.09 -5.32 13.91
CA ALA A 67 0.71 -5.67 14.24
C ALA A 67 0.60 -6.72 15.35
N LYS A 68 1.56 -7.64 15.45
CA LYS A 68 1.65 -8.57 16.59
C LYS A 68 2.04 -7.82 17.87
N MET A 69 3.10 -7.02 17.84
CA MET A 69 3.57 -6.26 19.00
C MET A 69 2.49 -5.35 19.58
N TRP A 70 1.67 -4.72 18.72
CA TRP A 70 0.54 -3.91 19.16
C TRP A 70 -0.53 -4.71 19.89
N ARG A 71 -0.86 -5.91 19.40
CA ARG A 71 -1.80 -6.82 20.08
C ARG A 71 -1.25 -7.30 21.42
N ASP A 72 0.03 -7.67 21.46
CA ASP A 72 0.69 -8.10 22.70
C ASP A 72 0.69 -6.95 23.73
N PHE A 73 0.94 -5.72 23.28
CA PHE A 73 0.89 -4.52 24.12
C PHE A 73 -0.52 -4.24 24.65
N GLU A 74 -1.55 -4.31 23.80
CA GLU A 74 -2.94 -4.12 24.21
C GLU A 74 -3.36 -5.13 25.29
N GLN A 75 -3.00 -6.41 25.13
CA GLN A 75 -3.25 -7.45 26.13
C GLN A 75 -2.55 -7.15 27.45
N LEU A 76 -1.28 -6.70 27.40
CA LEU A 76 -0.53 -6.32 28.59
C LEU A 76 -1.19 -5.15 29.33
N MET A 77 -1.65 -4.15 28.58
CA MET A 77 -2.33 -2.98 29.15
C MET A 77 -3.68 -3.34 29.76
N GLU A 78 -4.45 -4.22 29.13
CA GLU A 78 -5.71 -4.73 29.69
C GLU A 78 -5.46 -5.52 30.98
N CYS A 79 -4.46 -6.40 30.99
CA CYS A 79 -4.05 -7.14 32.18
C CYS A 79 -3.65 -6.19 33.31
N LYS A 80 -2.82 -5.18 33.01
CA LYS A 80 -2.40 -4.17 34.00
C LYS A 80 -3.59 -3.38 34.55
N LYS A 81 -4.55 -3.00 33.70
CA LYS A 81 -5.79 -2.34 34.11
C LYS A 81 -6.60 -3.22 35.06
N GLN A 82 -6.79 -4.50 34.71
CA GLN A 82 -7.50 -5.48 35.54
C GLN A 82 -6.84 -5.66 36.90
N CYS A 83 -5.51 -5.82 36.93
CA CYS A 83 -4.74 -5.92 38.18
C CYS A 83 -4.89 -4.66 39.05
N PHE A 84 -4.79 -3.48 38.45
CA PHE A 84 -4.96 -2.21 39.15
C PHE A 84 -6.37 -2.08 39.76
N LEU A 85 -7.42 -2.41 39.01
CA LEU A 85 -8.80 -2.39 39.49
C LEU A 85 -9.02 -3.40 40.62
N LYS A 86 -8.50 -4.62 40.49
CA LYS A 86 -8.56 -5.64 41.55
C LYS A 86 -7.86 -5.16 42.82
N GLN A 87 -6.66 -4.59 42.69
CA GLN A 87 -5.93 -4.02 43.82
C GLN A 87 -6.70 -2.87 44.48
N GLN A 88 -7.30 -1.97 43.69
CA GLN A 88 -8.12 -0.89 44.24
C GLN A 88 -9.33 -1.45 45.01
N SER A 89 -10.03 -2.47 44.49
CA SER A 89 -11.13 -3.13 45.20
C SER A 89 -10.70 -3.87 46.48
N GLN A 90 -9.49 -4.44 46.50
CA GLN A 90 -8.91 -5.08 47.69
C GLN A 90 -8.24 -4.11 48.66
N THR A 91 -8.02 -2.85 48.25
CA THR A 91 -7.54 -1.80 49.15
C THR A 91 -8.72 -1.07 49.79
N SER A 92 -9.85 -0.96 49.08
CA SER A 92 -11.12 -0.44 49.63
C SER A 92 -11.89 -1.46 50.47
N ILE A 93 -11.63 -2.76 50.30
CA ILE A 93 -12.09 -3.85 51.17
C ILE A 93 -10.85 -4.36 51.90
N GLY A 94 -10.61 -3.93 53.15
CA GLY A 94 -9.36 -4.08 53.90
C GLY A 94 -8.55 -5.36 53.66
N GLN A 95 -7.23 -5.22 53.61
CA GLN A 95 -6.25 -6.28 53.33
C GLN A 95 -6.49 -7.54 54.19
N VAL A 96 -6.86 -8.65 53.56
CA VAL A 96 -6.80 -9.98 54.16
C VAL A 96 -5.54 -10.67 53.65
N ILE A 97 -4.52 -10.75 54.52
CA ILE A 97 -3.33 -11.57 54.29
C ILE A 97 -3.67 -12.99 54.74
N GLN A 98 -3.73 -13.92 53.79
CA GLN A 98 -3.87 -15.35 54.08
C GLN A 98 -2.48 -15.96 54.29
N GLU A 99 -1.96 -15.88 55.52
CA GLU A 99 -0.94 -16.80 56.01
C GLU A 99 -1.51 -17.53 57.22
N GLY A 100 -1.68 -18.86 57.11
CA GLY A 100 -1.89 -19.72 58.27
C GLY A 100 -3.33 -19.98 58.73
N GLY A 101 -4.35 -19.85 57.87
CA GLY A 101 -5.66 -20.48 58.10
C GLY A 101 -6.60 -19.81 59.11
N GLU A 102 -6.36 -18.57 59.53
CA GLU A 102 -7.35 -17.75 60.23
C GLU A 102 -7.54 -16.41 59.51
N ASP A 103 -8.71 -16.21 58.91
CA ASP A 103 -9.09 -14.92 58.32
C ASP A 103 -9.31 -13.91 59.46
N ARG A 104 -8.45 -12.90 59.56
CA ARG A 104 -8.67 -11.73 60.42
C ARG A 104 -8.85 -10.48 59.57
N LEU A 105 -10.02 -9.86 59.72
CA LEU A 105 -10.28 -8.50 59.22
C LEU A 105 -9.68 -7.49 60.19
N ILE A 106 -8.89 -6.54 59.69
CA ILE A 106 -8.47 -5.36 60.44
C ILE A 106 -9.06 -4.12 59.76
N LEU A 107 -9.74 -3.30 60.56
CA LEU A 107 -10.35 -2.01 60.21
C LEU A 107 -9.32 -0.92 59.93
#